data_AF-A0A951HWW0-F1
#
_entry.id   AF-A0A951HWW0-F1
#
_cell.length_a   1.000
_cell.length_b   1.000
_cell.length_c   1.000
_cell.angle_alpha   90.00
_cell.angle_beta   90.00
_cell.angle_gamma   90.00
#
_symmetry.space_group_name_H-M   'P 1'
#
loop_
_entity.id
_entity.type
_entity.pdbx_description
1 polymer ?
#
loop_
_entity_poly.entity_id
_entity_poly.type
_entity_poly.pdbx_seq_one_letter_code
_entity_poly.pdbx_strand_id
1 'polypeptide(L)' 'MSCGSKTCTPKQNEFVVPQRWRSFLTVPDIRAALRDTAFLFERHRQRQQLLDLDDRLLDDIGLTRDQAVAAARKPFWK' A
#
# COMPACT_ATOMS: atom_id res chain seq x y z
N MET A 1 67.77 15.33 11.85
CA MET A 1 66.91 16.17 10.98
C MET A 1 66.34 15.23 9.91
N SER A 2 65.05 14.98 9.73
CA SER A 2 63.81 15.58 10.22
C SER A 2 62.76 14.46 10.31
N CYS A 3 62.06 14.33 11.43
CA CYS A 3 60.77 13.64 11.49
C CYS A 3 59.74 14.51 10.73
N GLY A 4 58.91 13.89 9.91
CA GLY A 4 57.87 14.56 9.12
C GLY A 4 56.53 13.87 9.29
N SER A 5 55.96 13.99 10.48
CA SER A 5 54.58 13.65 10.79
C SER A 5 53.62 14.50 9.96
N LYS A 6 52.84 13.87 9.07
CA LYS A 6 51.62 14.46 8.52
C LYS A 6 50.47 13.50 8.76
N THR A 7 49.90 13.65 9.95
CA THR A 7 48.47 13.61 10.25
C THR A 7 47.62 12.74 9.34
N CYS A 8 47.28 11.57 9.87
CA CYS A 8 46.08 10.80 9.60
C CYS A 8 44.86 11.74 9.44
N THR A 9 44.22 11.75 8.27
CA THR A 9 42.86 12.29 8.12
C THR A 9 41.88 11.21 8.58
N PRO A 10 41.07 11.42 9.63
CA PRO A 10 39.98 10.51 9.91
C PRO A 10 38.93 10.69 8.82
N LYS A 11 38.68 9.66 8.01
CA LYS A 11 37.48 9.60 7.17
C LYS A 11 36.27 9.52 8.09
N GLN A 12 35.73 10.69 8.41
CA GLN A 12 34.50 10.80 9.18
C GLN A 12 33.35 10.25 8.32
N ASN A 13 32.70 9.22 8.88
CA ASN A 13 31.32 8.86 8.60
C ASN A 13 30.97 8.17 7.27
N GLU A 14 31.75 7.17 6.87
CA GLU A 14 31.23 6.13 5.96
C GLU A 14 30.38 5.16 6.78
N PHE A 15 29.09 5.49 6.97
CA PHE A 15 28.12 4.62 7.62
C PHE A 15 27.82 3.42 6.70
N VAL A 16 28.72 2.43 6.71
CA VAL A 16 28.57 1.19 5.95
C VAL A 16 27.51 0.36 6.65
N VAL A 17 26.27 0.41 6.15
CA VAL A 17 25.19 -0.48 6.60
C VAL A 17 25.61 -1.92 6.25
N PRO A 18 25.74 -2.83 7.23
CA PRO A 18 26.14 -4.21 6.96
C PRO A 18 25.18 -4.85 5.97
N GLN A 19 25.68 -5.60 4.98
CA GLN A 19 24.84 -6.23 3.94
C GLN A 19 23.71 -7.09 4.52
N ARG A 20 23.93 -7.68 5.71
CA ARG A 20 22.95 -8.47 6.47
C ARG A 20 21.76 -7.66 7.02
N TRP A 21 21.88 -6.34 7.11
CA TRP A 21 20.84 -5.43 7.62
C TRP A 21 19.99 -4.82 6.50
N ARG A 22 20.42 -4.95 5.23
CA ARG A 22 19.62 -4.56 4.07
C ARG A 22 18.32 -5.36 3.95
N SER A 23 18.28 -6.59 4.46
CA SER A 23 17.09 -7.45 4.44
C SER A 23 15.97 -7.00 5.37
N PHE A 24 16.27 -6.17 6.38
CA PHE A 24 15.27 -5.66 7.33
C PHE A 24 14.71 -4.30 6.92
N LEU A 25 15.33 -3.64 5.94
CA LEU A 25 14.97 -2.30 5.46
C LEU A 25 14.31 -2.36 4.07
N THR A 26 13.58 -3.43 3.76
CA THR A 26 12.61 -3.38 2.65
C THR A 26 11.39 -2.63 3.14
N VAL A 27 11.47 -1.30 3.10
CA VAL A 27 10.26 -0.47 3.17
C VAL A 27 9.40 -0.92 1.98
N PRO A 28 8.14 -1.36 2.18
CA PRO A 28 7.27 -1.65 1.05
C PRO A 28 7.24 -0.42 0.14
N ASP A 29 7.31 -0.62 -1.18
CA ASP A 29 7.14 0.49 -2.11
C ASP A 29 5.79 1.14 -1.80
N ILE A 30 5.82 2.32 -1.18
CA ILE A 30 4.63 3.04 -0.73
C ILE A 30 3.69 3.23 -1.93
N ARG A 31 4.23 3.36 -3.15
CA ARG A 31 3.43 3.41 -4.40
C ARG A 31 2.74 2.11 -4.75
N ALA A 32 3.31 0.96 -4.40
CA ALA A 32 2.65 -0.34 -4.57
C ALA A 32 1.53 -0.49 -3.54
N ALA A 33 1.80 -0.18 -2.27
CA ALA A 33 0.78 -0.21 -1.21
C ALA A 33 -0.38 0.77 -1.48
N LEU A 34 -0.10 1.96 -2.02
CA LEU A 34 -1.12 2.93 -2.42
C LEU A 34 -1.97 2.44 -3.60
N ARG A 35 -1.38 1.72 -4.58
CA ARG A 35 -2.14 1.14 -5.69
C ARG A 35 -3.09 0.04 -5.22
N ASP A 36 -2.62 -0.84 -4.35
CA ASP A 36 -3.43 -1.95 -3.83
C ASP A 36 -4.59 -1.44 -2.98
N THR A 37 -4.32 -0.45 -2.12
CA THR A 37 -5.35 0.19 -1.30
C THR A 37 -6.36 0.98 -2.13
N ALA A 38 -5.92 1.69 -3.18
CA ALA A 38 -6.82 2.38 -4.09
C ALA A 38 -7.76 1.42 -4.84
N PHE A 39 -7.25 0.27 -5.27
CA PHE A 39 -8.07 -0.77 -5.91
C PHE A 39 -9.15 -1.33 -4.98
N LEU A 40 -8.80 -1.60 -3.72
CA LEU A 40 -9.76 -2.07 -2.71
C LEU A 40 -10.82 -1.00 -2.40
N PHE A 41 -10.42 0.27 -2.36
CA PHE A 41 -11.33 1.39 -2.15
C PHE A 41 -12.33 1.56 -3.31
N GLU A 42 -11.84 1.48 -4.55
CA GLU A 42 -12.68 1.56 -5.75
C GLU A 42 -13.73 0.44 -5.77
N ARG A 43 -13.31 -0.79 -5.44
CA ARG A 43 -14.23 -1.94 -5.32
C ARG A 43 -15.27 -1.74 -4.22
N HIS A 44 -14.88 -1.16 -3.09
CA HIS A 44 -15.83 -0.85 -2.02
C HIS A 44 -16.84 0.21 -2.46
N ARG A 45 -16.38 1.27 -3.15
CA ARG A 45 -17.25 2.31 -3.71
C ARG A 45 -18.26 1.73 -4.70
N GLN A 46 -17.83 0.85 -5.60
CA GLN A 46 -18.73 0.15 -6.53
C GLN A 46 -19.81 -0.66 -5.79
N ARG A 47 -19.45 -1.36 -4.71
CA ARG A 47 -20.42 -2.09 -3.87
C ARG A 47 -21.43 -1.15 -3.20
N GLN A 48 -21.01 0.05 -2.80
CA GLN A 48 -21.93 1.05 -2.24
C GLN A 48 -22.87 1.64 -3.30
N GLN A 49 -22.41 1.79 -4.54
CA GLN A 49 -23.26 2.26 -5.65
C GLN A 49 -24.43 1.31 -5.94
N LEU A 50 -24.29 0.01 -5.64
CA LEU A 50 -25.41 -0.93 -5.73
C LEU A 50 -26.54 -0.62 -4.73
N LEU A 51 -26.26 0.06 -3.61
CA LEU A 51 -27.31 0.48 -2.68
C LEU A 51 -28.10 1.68 -3.20
N ASP A 52 -27.43 2.55 -3.95
CA ASP A 52 -28.03 3.76 -4.53
C ASP A 52 -28.87 3.43 -5.79
N LEU A 53 -28.64 2.26 -6.38
CA LEU A 53 -29.40 1.78 -7.52
C LEU A 53 -30.84 1.39 -7.12
N ASP A 54 -31.78 1.70 -8.01
CA ASP A 54 -33.20 1.38 -7.84
C ASP A 54 -33.47 -0.12 -8.06
N ASP A 55 -34.54 -0.66 -7.46
CA ASP A 55 -34.81 -2.11 -7.48
C ASP A 55 -34.94 -2.69 -8.90
N ARG A 56 -35.51 -1.90 -9.82
CA ARG A 56 -35.65 -2.29 -11.24
C ARG A 56 -34.30 -2.39 -11.95
N LEU A 57 -33.37 -1.49 -11.63
CA LEU A 57 -32.02 -1.50 -12.22
C LEU A 57 -31.19 -2.65 -11.64
N LEU A 58 -31.42 -3.03 -10.39
CA LEU A 58 -30.85 -4.24 -9.79
C LEU A 58 -31.38 -5.50 -10.48
N ASP A 59 -32.67 -5.54 -10.79
CA ASP A 59 -33.31 -6.67 -11.48
C ASP A 59 -32.77 -6.85 -12.92
N ASP A 60 -32.54 -5.75 -13.64
CA ASP A 60 -31.94 -5.76 -14.99
C ASP A 60 -30.52 -6.39 -15.01
N ILE A 61 -29.75 -6.25 -13.94
CA ILE A 61 -28.43 -6.87 -13.77
C ILE A 61 -28.51 -8.23 -13.05
N GLY A 62 -29.71 -8.73 -12.77
CA GLY A 62 -29.97 -10.01 -12.12
C GLY A 62 -29.57 -10.08 -10.64
N LEU A 63 -29.55 -8.94 -9.95
CA LEU A 63 -29.25 -8.84 -8.52
C LEU A 63 -30.52 -8.53 -7.74
N THR A 64 -30.73 -9.24 -6.63
CA THR A 64 -31.80 -8.87 -5.70
C THR A 64 -31.33 -7.77 -4.74
N ARG A 65 -32.27 -6.99 -4.18
CA ARG A 65 -31.96 -5.97 -3.17
C ARG A 65 -31.16 -6.55 -2.00
N ASP A 66 -31.50 -7.76 -1.53
CA ASP A 66 -30.77 -8.43 -0.46
C ASP A 66 -29.33 -8.78 -0.85
N GLN A 67 -29.09 -9.17 -2.10
CA GLN A 67 -27.75 -9.43 -2.61
C GLN A 67 -26.92 -8.15 -2.73
N ALA A 68 -27.52 -7.05 -3.17
CA ALA A 68 -26.88 -5.73 -3.20
C ALA A 68 -26.48 -5.28 -1.78
N VAL A 69 -27.37 -5.44 -0.80
CA VAL A 69 -27.09 -5.15 0.62
C VAL A 69 -25.99 -6.05 1.17
N ALA A 70 -26.04 -7.35 0.89
CA ALA A 70 -24.99 -8.29 1.29
C ALA A 70 -23.64 -7.95 0.65
N ALA A 71 -23.61 -7.49 -0.60
CA ALA A 71 -22.40 -7.02 -1.27
C ALA A 71 -21.86 -5.73 -0.64
N ALA A 72 -22.71 -4.75 -0.34
CA ALA A 72 -22.33 -3.48 0.27
C ALA A 72 -21.83 -3.62 1.71
N ARG A 73 -22.35 -4.60 2.47
CA ARG A 73 -21.88 -4.91 3.83
C ARG A 73 -20.52 -5.60 3.88
N LYS A 74 -19.96 -6.03 2.74
CA LYS A 74 -18.62 -6.64 2.73
C LYS A 74 -17.57 -5.59 3.06
N PRO A 75 -16.69 -5.84 4.05
CA PRO A 75 -15.59 -4.93 4.36
C PRO A 75 -14.68 -4.76 3.14
N PHE A 76 -14.05 -3.59 3.01
CA PHE A 76 -13.25 -3.25 1.83
C PHE A 76 -11.99 -4.11 1.65
N TRP A 77 -11.49 -4.74 2.73
CA TRP A 77 -10.30 -5.61 2.73
C TRP A 77 -10.61 -7.07 2.37
N LYS A 78 -11.83 -7.38 1.94
CA LYS A 78 -12.32 -8.73 1.64
C LYS A 78 -13.03 -8.78 0.28
#